data_AF-A0A9D6ZPR4-F1
#
_entry.id   AF-A0A9D6ZPR4-F1
#
_cell.length_a   1.000
_cell.length_b   1.000
_cell.length_c   1.000
_cell.angle_alpha   90.00
_cell.angle_beta   90.00
_cell.angle_gamma   90.00
#
_symmetry.space_group_name_H-M   'P 1'
#
loop_
_entity.id
_entity.type
_entity.pdbx_description
1 polymer ?
#
loop_
_entity_poly.entity_id
_entity_poly.type
_entity_poly.pdbx_seq_one_letter_code
_entity_poly.pdbx_strand_id
1 'polypeptide(L)'
;MNCKELVYLLGDYLEGTMEEHLRQEFSRHLELCEPCMNFLRTYDTTRILCRQIRPEEIPEEVRYRLKAFILEKVREHNLDIGKYVERAARERREQVETLLRAYAADRLSPTMAVLFRTHHDRCEMCGAFLKGIDGEKKTAVMTELSPEIEEHIAGFIEALPPGEPPTLP
;
A
#
# COMPACT_ATOMS: atom_id res chain seq x y z
N MET A 1 -13.61 0.53 40.37
CA MET A 1 -14.59 1.32 39.58
C MET A 1 -15.90 1.60 40.33
N ASN A 2 -16.59 2.69 39.95
CA ASN A 2 -17.96 3.03 40.37
C ASN A 2 -19.02 2.62 39.34
N CYS A 3 -20.31 2.71 39.69
CA CYS A 3 -21.41 2.28 38.80
C CYS A 3 -21.44 3.03 37.46
N LYS A 4 -21.06 4.32 37.45
CA LYS A 4 -21.06 5.14 36.23
C LYS A 4 -19.97 4.67 35.26
N GLU A 5 -18.77 4.41 35.77
CA GLU A 5 -17.65 3.85 35.00
C GLU A 5 -18.00 2.48 34.42
N LEU A 6 -18.64 1.63 35.21
CA LEU A 6 -19.09 0.31 34.77
C LEU A 6 -20.02 0.39 33.54
N VAL A 7 -21.00 1.30 33.55
CA VAL A 7 -21.94 1.45 32.44
C VAL A 7 -21.24 1.84 31.13
N TYR A 8 -20.20 2.68 31.20
CA TYR A 8 -19.43 3.06 30.00
C TYR A 8 -18.59 1.92 29.43
N LEU A 9 -18.18 0.98 30.28
CA LEU A 9 -17.30 -0.14 29.92
C LEU A 9 -18.05 -1.42 29.56
N LEU A 10 -19.40 -1.39 29.58
CA LEU A 10 -20.23 -2.57 29.36
C LEU A 10 -20.11 -3.15 27.95
N GLY A 11 -19.94 -2.28 26.94
CA GLY A 11 -19.73 -2.69 25.55
C GLY A 11 -18.49 -3.55 25.41
N ASP A 12 -17.34 -3.02 25.86
CA ASP A 12 -16.04 -3.71 25.80
C ASP A 12 -16.05 -5.03 26.59
N TYR A 13 -16.77 -5.07 27.72
CA TYR A 13 -16.94 -6.29 28.52
C TYR A 13 -17.70 -7.37 27.73
N LEU A 14 -18.77 -7.01 27.03
CA LEU A 14 -19.61 -7.94 26.26
C LEU A 14 -19.03 -8.35 24.91
N GLU A 15 -18.19 -7.50 24.33
CA GLU A 15 -17.43 -7.77 23.10
C GLU A 15 -16.13 -8.52 23.38
N GLY A 16 -15.68 -8.57 24.64
CA GLY A 16 -14.48 -9.27 25.06
C GLY A 16 -13.19 -8.53 24.67
N THR A 17 -13.27 -7.22 24.43
CA THR A 17 -12.14 -6.36 24.04
C THR A 17 -11.45 -5.69 25.23
N MET A 18 -11.99 -5.87 26.44
CA MET A 18 -11.47 -5.30 27.67
C MET A 18 -10.17 -5.97 28.13
N GLU A 19 -9.19 -5.17 28.56
CA GLU A 19 -7.96 -5.67 29.20
C GLU A 19 -8.24 -6.44 30.50
N GLU A 20 -7.43 -7.46 30.76
CA GLU A 20 -7.67 -8.41 31.87
C GLU A 20 -7.74 -7.74 33.25
N HIS A 21 -6.86 -6.79 33.52
CA HIS A 21 -6.83 -6.08 34.81
C HIS A 21 -8.13 -5.30 35.06
N LEU A 22 -8.66 -4.65 34.02
CA LEU A 22 -9.89 -3.87 34.07
C LEU A 22 -11.11 -4.78 34.16
N ARG A 23 -11.06 -5.93 33.47
CA ARG A 23 -12.10 -6.97 33.53
C ARG A 23 -12.27 -7.53 34.94
N GLN A 24 -11.18 -7.76 35.66
CA GLN A 24 -11.22 -8.21 37.05
C GLN A 24 -11.86 -7.19 37.99
N GLU A 25 -11.54 -5.89 37.82
CA GLU A 25 -12.20 -4.84 38.58
C GLU A 25 -13.69 -4.74 38.26
N PHE A 26 -14.06 -4.93 36.99
CA PHE A 26 -15.44 -4.93 36.51
C PHE A 26 -16.24 -6.06 37.15
N SER A 27 -15.72 -7.29 37.07
CA SER A 27 -16.34 -8.48 37.67
C SER A 27 -16.51 -8.32 39.17
N ARG A 28 -15.51 -7.78 39.88
CA ARG A 28 -15.61 -7.50 41.32
C ARG A 28 -16.74 -6.52 41.66
N HIS A 29 -16.92 -5.47 40.85
CA HIS A 29 -18.03 -4.54 41.07
C HIS A 29 -19.38 -5.21 40.86
N LEU A 30 -19.52 -6.00 39.80
CA LEU A 30 -20.74 -6.76 39.53
C LEU A 30 -21.11 -7.70 40.69
N GLU A 31 -20.14 -8.42 41.25
CA GLU A 31 -20.36 -9.33 42.39
C GLU A 31 -20.88 -8.60 43.65
N LEU A 32 -20.48 -7.34 43.84
CA LEU A 32 -20.81 -6.55 45.03
C LEU A 32 -21.98 -5.58 44.84
N CYS A 33 -22.46 -5.38 43.61
CA CYS A 33 -23.47 -4.38 43.28
C CYS A 33 -24.66 -4.99 42.53
N GLU A 34 -25.70 -5.37 43.28
CA GLU A 34 -26.95 -5.92 42.73
C GLU A 34 -27.59 -5.02 41.65
N PRO A 35 -27.65 -3.68 41.79
CA PRO A 35 -28.16 -2.81 40.72
C PRO A 35 -27.41 -2.95 39.40
N CYS A 36 -26.08 -3.03 39.43
CA CYS A 36 -25.26 -3.18 38.22
C CYS A 36 -25.42 -4.56 37.59
N MET A 37 -25.61 -5.61 38.39
CA MET A 37 -25.95 -6.94 37.89
C MET A 37 -27.31 -7.00 37.21
N ASN A 38 -28.32 -6.36 37.81
CA ASN A 38 -29.66 -6.25 37.21
C ASN A 38 -29.61 -5.45 35.89
N PHE A 39 -28.80 -4.39 35.85
CA PHE A 39 -28.56 -3.62 34.62
C PHE A 39 -27.91 -4.46 33.53
N LEU A 40 -26.84 -5.20 33.85
CA LEU A 40 -26.15 -6.09 32.91
C LEU A 40 -27.11 -7.13 32.29
N ARG A 41 -27.96 -7.78 33.11
CA ARG A 41 -28.96 -8.74 32.64
C ARG A 41 -29.96 -8.10 31.66
N THR A 42 -30.42 -6.90 31.96
CA THR A 42 -31.35 -6.16 31.10
C THR A 42 -30.69 -5.76 29.78
N TYR A 43 -29.44 -5.29 29.84
CA TYR A 43 -28.68 -4.92 28.65
C TYR A 43 -28.41 -6.13 27.75
N ASP A 44 -28.00 -7.27 28.31
CA ASP A 44 -27.75 -8.48 27.51
C ASP A 44 -29.03 -9.01 26.86
N THR A 45 -30.18 -8.86 27.54
CA THR A 45 -31.49 -9.12 26.93
C THR A 45 -31.75 -8.23 25.72
N THR A 46 -31.51 -6.92 25.83
CA THR A 46 -31.63 -5.98 24.70
C THR A 46 -30.72 -6.39 23.55
N ARG A 47 -29.47 -6.77 23.84
CA ARG A 47 -28.51 -7.25 22.83
C ARG A 47 -29.02 -8.50 22.11
N ILE A 48 -29.56 -9.48 22.83
CA ILE A 48 -30.14 -10.69 22.24
C ILE A 48 -31.32 -10.34 21.32
N LEU A 49 -32.25 -9.49 21.80
CA LEU A 49 -33.41 -9.05 21.01
C LEU A 49 -32.98 -8.29 19.74
N CYS A 50 -32.04 -7.36 19.86
CA CYS A 50 -31.50 -6.64 18.71
C CYS A 50 -30.84 -7.59 17.69
N ARG A 51 -30.16 -8.65 18.15
CA ARG A 51 -29.57 -9.66 17.25
C ARG A 51 -30.59 -10.56 16.56
N GLN A 52 -31.81 -10.66 17.11
CA GLN A 52 -32.91 -11.39 16.47
C GLN A 52 -33.59 -10.58 15.37
N ILE A 53 -33.37 -9.25 15.34
CA ILE A 53 -33.83 -8.41 14.23
C ILE A 53 -33.11 -8.89 12.98
N ARG A 54 -33.86 -9.53 12.09
CA ARG A 54 -33.36 -9.83 10.75
C ARG A 54 -33.33 -8.51 10.00
N PRO A 55 -32.17 -8.01 9.57
CA PRO A 55 -32.14 -6.87 8.67
C PRO A 55 -32.99 -7.23 7.46
N GLU A 56 -33.94 -6.36 7.12
CA GLU A 56 -34.69 -6.51 5.87
C GLU A 56 -33.68 -6.59 4.72
N GLU A 57 -33.95 -7.45 3.74
CA GLU A 57 -33.11 -7.49 2.55
C GLU A 57 -33.06 -6.10 1.92
N ILE A 58 -31.85 -5.65 1.59
CA ILE A 58 -31.65 -4.39 0.88
C ILE A 58 -32.57 -4.39 -0.35
N PRO A 59 -33.44 -3.39 -0.56
CA PRO A 59 -34.32 -3.39 -1.73
C PRO A 59 -33.52 -3.51 -3.04
N GLU A 60 -34.05 -4.27 -4.00
CA GLU A 60 -33.35 -4.55 -5.27
C GLU A 60 -32.96 -3.27 -6.02
N GLU A 61 -33.81 -2.25 -5.96
CA GLU A 61 -33.54 -0.92 -6.52
C GLU A 61 -32.27 -0.29 -5.92
N VAL A 62 -32.09 -0.40 -4.60
CA VAL A 62 -30.92 0.15 -3.89
C VAL A 62 -29.66 -0.61 -4.29
N ARG A 63 -29.74 -1.94 -4.40
CA ARG A 63 -28.62 -2.77 -4.89
C ARG A 63 -28.22 -2.37 -6.31
N TYR A 64 -29.20 -2.21 -7.20
CA TYR A 64 -28.96 -1.80 -8.58
C TYR A 64 -28.32 -0.42 -8.66
N ARG A 65 -28.87 0.57 -7.95
CA ARG A 65 -28.35 1.95 -7.94
C ARG A 65 -26.94 2.03 -7.37
N LEU A 66 -26.67 1.30 -6.28
CA LEU A 66 -25.33 1.24 -5.69
C LEU A 66 -24.34 0.61 -6.67
N LYS A 67 -24.70 -0.51 -7.30
CA LYS A 67 -23.85 -1.17 -8.29
C LYS A 67 -23.56 -0.26 -9.48
N ALA A 68 -24.57 0.41 -10.02
CA ALA A 68 -24.41 1.36 -11.11
C ALA A 68 -23.47 2.51 -10.74
N PHE A 69 -23.67 3.12 -9.57
CA PHE A 69 -22.82 4.18 -9.04
C PHE A 69 -21.37 3.74 -8.88
N ILE A 70 -21.12 2.56 -8.29
CA ILE A 70 -19.76 2.03 -8.13
C ILE A 70 -19.10 1.81 -9.50
N LEU A 71 -19.82 1.22 -10.46
CA LEU A 71 -19.29 0.97 -11.81
C LEU A 71 -19.01 2.28 -12.57
N GLU A 72 -19.82 3.31 -12.37
CA GLU A 72 -19.56 4.65 -12.88
C GLU A 72 -18.27 5.24 -12.28
N LYS A 73 -18.15 5.24 -10.95
CA LYS A 73 -16.96 5.76 -10.26
C LYS A 73 -15.68 5.02 -10.62
N VAL A 74 -15.75 3.70 -10.76
CA VAL A 74 -14.62 2.88 -11.22
C VAL A 74 -14.20 3.29 -12.64
N ARG A 75 -15.14 3.55 -13.54
CA ARG A 75 -14.81 4.01 -14.90
C ARG A 75 -14.19 5.40 -14.93
N GLU A 76 -14.72 6.33 -14.15
CA GLU A 76 -14.15 7.67 -14.00
C GLU A 76 -12.70 7.60 -13.50
N HIS A 77 -12.45 6.83 -12.44
CA HIS A 77 -11.12 6.73 -11.83
C HIS A 77 -10.14 5.84 -12.61
N ASN A 78 -10.62 4.83 -13.36
CA ASN A 78 -9.75 4.02 -14.22
C ASN A 78 -9.08 4.83 -15.33
N LEU A 79 -9.75 5.87 -15.86
CA LEU A 79 -9.16 6.74 -16.88
C LEU A 79 -8.00 7.58 -16.32
N ASP A 80 -8.10 7.99 -15.06
CA ASP A 80 -7.02 8.73 -14.42
C ASP A 80 -5.88 7.80 -14.00
N ILE A 81 -6.18 6.59 -13.49
CA ILE A 81 -5.17 5.56 -13.22
C ILE A 81 -4.37 5.25 -14.49
N GLY A 82 -5.02 5.12 -15.65
CA GLY A 82 -4.34 4.93 -16.94
C GLY A 82 -3.31 6.03 -17.22
N LYS A 83 -3.68 7.31 -17.07
CA LYS A 83 -2.76 8.44 -17.25
C LYS A 83 -1.59 8.40 -16.26
N TYR A 84 -1.82 8.03 -15.00
CA TYR A 84 -0.76 7.88 -14.01
C TYR A 84 0.20 6.75 -14.37
N VAL A 85 -0.33 5.59 -14.80
CA VAL A 85 0.48 4.43 -15.23
C VAL A 85 1.31 4.76 -16.46
N GLU A 86 0.72 5.40 -17.48
CA GLU A 86 1.43 5.85 -18.68
C GLU A 86 2.51 6.88 -18.36
N ARG A 87 2.21 7.82 -17.46
CA ARG A 87 3.18 8.83 -17.01
C ARG A 87 4.32 8.18 -16.23
N ALA A 88 4.02 7.31 -15.28
CA ALA A 88 5.03 6.58 -14.51
C ALA A 88 5.91 5.72 -15.41
N ALA A 89 5.33 5.03 -16.40
CA ALA A 89 6.09 4.24 -17.38
C ALA A 89 7.03 5.12 -18.22
N ARG A 90 6.57 6.31 -18.64
CA ARG A 90 7.40 7.29 -19.37
C ARG A 90 8.56 7.80 -18.52
N GLU A 91 8.28 8.23 -17.28
CA GLU A 91 9.30 8.74 -16.34
C GLU A 91 10.35 7.65 -16.04
N ARG A 92 9.91 6.40 -15.82
CA ARG A 92 10.78 5.24 -15.62
C ARG A 92 11.72 5.01 -16.81
N ARG A 93 11.18 5.00 -18.03
CA ARG A 93 11.97 4.82 -19.25
C ARG A 93 12.98 5.95 -19.44
N GLU A 94 12.58 7.19 -19.20
CA GLU A 94 13.47 8.37 -19.30
C GLU A 94 14.65 8.28 -18.32
N GLN A 95 14.41 7.79 -17.09
CA GLN A 95 15.47 7.57 -16.11
C GLN A 95 16.46 6.49 -16.56
N VAL A 96 15.97 5.36 -17.09
CA VAL A 96 16.82 4.28 -17.63
C VAL A 96 17.67 4.81 -18.80
N GLU A 97 17.06 5.52 -19.74
CA GLU A 97 17.78 6.11 -20.88
C GLU A 97 18.83 7.13 -20.42
N THR A 98 18.49 7.97 -19.44
CA THR A 98 19.42 8.95 -18.87
C THR A 98 20.61 8.27 -18.21
N LEU A 99 20.38 7.23 -17.41
CA LEU A 99 21.42 6.45 -16.75
C LEU A 99 22.37 5.83 -17.78
N LEU A 100 21.82 5.15 -18.79
CA LEU A 100 22.62 4.49 -19.83
C LEU A 100 23.43 5.49 -20.65
N ARG A 101 22.86 6.67 -20.96
CA ARG A 101 23.58 7.74 -21.66
C ARG A 101 24.75 8.26 -20.85
N ALA A 102 24.53 8.49 -19.56
CA ALA A 102 25.55 8.99 -18.65
C ALA A 102 26.65 7.95 -18.41
N TYR A 103 26.29 6.66 -18.25
CA TYR A 103 27.24 5.55 -18.19
C TYR A 103 28.10 5.49 -19.45
N ALA A 104 27.48 5.47 -20.62
CA ALA A 104 28.20 5.37 -21.88
C ALA A 104 29.14 6.57 -22.08
N ALA A 105 28.73 7.78 -21.67
CA ALA A 105 29.55 8.98 -21.76
C ALA A 105 30.63 9.10 -20.67
N ASP A 106 30.72 8.14 -19.74
CA ASP A 106 31.55 8.20 -18.53
C ASP A 106 31.32 9.48 -17.70
N ARG A 107 30.05 9.88 -17.58
CA ARG A 107 29.58 11.08 -16.86
C ARG A 107 28.66 10.77 -15.69
N LEU A 108 28.69 9.55 -15.17
CA LEU A 108 27.96 9.24 -13.93
C LEU A 108 28.59 9.96 -12.74
N SER A 109 27.75 10.36 -11.78
CA SER A 109 28.26 10.84 -10.50
C SER A 109 29.11 9.75 -9.81
N PRO A 110 30.11 10.09 -8.99
CA PRO A 110 31.01 9.10 -8.39
C PRO A 110 30.27 7.98 -7.63
N THR A 111 29.23 8.34 -6.86
CA THR A 111 28.39 7.40 -6.13
C THR A 111 27.63 6.47 -7.07
N MET A 112 26.97 7.03 -8.09
CA MET A 112 26.18 6.26 -9.04
C MET A 112 27.05 5.33 -9.88
N ALA A 113 28.24 5.78 -10.25
CA ALA A 113 29.21 5.00 -11.01
C ALA A 113 29.66 3.76 -10.22
N VAL A 114 29.92 3.88 -8.91
CA VAL A 114 30.28 2.73 -8.07
C VAL A 114 29.12 1.75 -7.93
N LEU A 115 27.91 2.23 -7.65
CA LEU A 115 26.73 1.38 -7.47
C LEU A 115 26.39 0.62 -8.75
N PHE A 116 26.34 1.32 -9.88
CA PHE A 116 26.02 0.72 -11.17
C PHE A 116 27.10 -0.26 -11.64
N ARG A 117 28.40 0.07 -11.45
CA ARG A 117 29.50 -0.86 -11.76
C ARG A 117 29.46 -2.13 -10.94
N THR A 118 29.28 -1.99 -9.63
CA THR A 118 29.20 -3.13 -8.71
C THR A 118 28.03 -4.07 -9.08
N HIS A 119 26.90 -3.50 -9.52
CA HIS A 119 25.77 -4.28 -10.01
C HIS A 119 26.10 -4.97 -11.34
N HIS A 120 26.55 -4.21 -12.35
CA HIS A 120 26.73 -4.79 -13.68
C HIS A 120 27.85 -5.85 -13.74
N ASP A 121 28.89 -5.73 -12.92
CA ASP A 121 29.98 -6.71 -12.88
C ASP A 121 29.52 -8.07 -12.34
N ARG A 122 28.42 -8.08 -11.58
CA ARG A 122 27.83 -9.28 -10.97
C ARG A 122 26.51 -9.70 -11.63
N CYS A 123 26.03 -8.94 -12.61
CA CYS A 123 24.76 -9.18 -13.27
C CYS A 123 25.01 -9.63 -14.72
N GLU A 124 24.62 -10.87 -15.04
CA GLU A 124 24.79 -11.42 -16.39
C GLU A 124 24.04 -10.62 -17.46
N MET A 125 22.84 -10.13 -17.14
CA MET A 125 21.99 -9.35 -18.06
C MET A 125 22.61 -7.99 -18.39
N CYS A 126 22.96 -7.20 -17.35
CA CYS A 126 23.63 -5.91 -17.54
C CYS A 126 25.00 -6.08 -18.19
N GLY A 127 25.79 -7.06 -17.74
CA GLY A 127 27.13 -7.32 -18.29
C GLY A 127 27.09 -7.70 -19.78
N ALA A 128 26.13 -8.51 -20.21
CA ALA A 128 25.95 -8.86 -21.62
C ALA A 128 25.50 -7.65 -22.46
N PHE A 129 24.55 -6.87 -21.95
CA PHE A 129 24.01 -5.68 -22.63
C PHE A 129 25.04 -4.55 -22.76
N LEU A 130 25.73 -4.20 -21.67
CA LEU A 130 26.68 -3.07 -21.63
C LEU A 130 27.94 -3.34 -22.47
N LYS A 131 28.38 -4.59 -22.63
CA LYS A 131 29.46 -4.96 -23.58
C LYS A 131 29.15 -4.55 -25.02
N GLY A 132 27.87 -4.40 -25.39
CA GLY A 132 27.44 -3.91 -26.70
C GLY A 132 27.43 -2.39 -26.84
N ILE A 133 27.57 -1.64 -25.75
CA ILE A 133 27.48 -0.17 -25.70
C ILE A 133 28.87 0.49 -25.85
N ASP A 134 29.95 -0.25 -25.59
CA ASP A 134 31.35 0.25 -25.57
C ASP A 134 31.98 0.51 -26.97
N GLY A 135 31.20 0.88 -27.99
CA GLY A 135 31.69 1.16 -29.35
C GLY A 135 30.86 2.15 -30.18
N GLU A 136 31.22 2.34 -31.45
CA GLU A 136 30.65 3.33 -32.42
C GLU A 136 29.11 3.27 -32.62
N LYS A 137 28.39 2.34 -31.97
CA LYS A 137 26.93 2.16 -32.02
C LYS A 137 26.17 2.75 -30.82
N LYS A 138 26.76 3.73 -30.14
CA LYS A 138 26.25 4.38 -28.92
C LYS A 138 24.84 4.96 -29.04
N THR A 139 24.45 5.48 -30.21
CA THR A 139 23.16 6.13 -30.44
C THR A 139 22.05 5.17 -30.89
N ALA A 140 22.40 4.11 -31.61
CA ALA A 140 21.43 3.12 -32.11
C ALA A 140 20.89 2.23 -30.98
N VAL A 141 21.75 1.81 -30.04
CA VAL A 141 21.35 0.95 -28.90
C VAL A 141 20.41 1.66 -27.92
N MET A 142 20.47 3.00 -27.86
CA MET A 142 19.57 3.79 -27.01
C MET A 142 18.16 3.98 -27.58
N THR A 143 17.93 3.69 -28.86
CA THR A 143 16.64 3.95 -29.53
C THR A 143 15.70 2.74 -29.44
N GLU A 144 16.22 1.54 -29.20
CA GLU A 144 15.47 0.27 -29.12
C GLU A 144 15.93 -0.57 -27.91
N LEU A 145 15.57 -0.14 -26.70
CA LEU A 145 15.74 -0.95 -25.49
C LEU A 145 14.72 -2.09 -25.46
N SER A 146 15.17 -3.31 -25.19
CA SER A 146 14.26 -4.43 -24.91
C SER A 146 13.47 -4.15 -23.62
N PRO A 147 12.16 -4.47 -23.55
CA PRO A 147 11.36 -4.32 -22.34
C PRO A 147 11.97 -4.99 -21.09
N GLU A 148 12.63 -6.14 -21.27
CA GLU A 148 13.26 -6.89 -20.17
C GLU A 148 14.46 -6.14 -19.57
N ILE A 149 15.27 -5.50 -20.41
CA ILE A 149 16.43 -4.72 -19.97
C ILE A 149 15.97 -3.41 -19.33
N GLU A 150 14.96 -2.76 -19.92
CA GLU A 150 14.35 -1.56 -19.35
C GLU A 150 13.80 -1.83 -17.95
N GLU A 151 13.04 -2.91 -17.78
CA GLU A 151 12.49 -3.30 -16.48
C GLU A 151 13.57 -3.65 -15.46
N HIS A 152 14.61 -4.37 -15.88
CA HIS A 152 15.71 -4.73 -15.00
C HIS A 152 16.46 -3.50 -14.47
N ILE A 153 16.82 -2.56 -15.35
CA ILE A 153 17.55 -1.35 -14.96
C ILE A 153 16.63 -0.41 -14.17
N ALA A 154 15.35 -0.32 -14.51
CA ALA A 154 14.38 0.43 -13.72
C ALA A 154 14.28 -0.10 -12.29
N GLY A 155 14.20 -1.43 -12.11
CA GLY A 155 14.20 -2.04 -10.79
C GLY A 155 15.47 -1.74 -9.98
N PHE A 156 16.63 -1.63 -10.64
CA PHE A 156 17.84 -1.13 -9.99
C PHE A 156 17.69 0.31 -9.51
N ILE A 157 17.17 1.22 -10.34
CA ILE A 157 16.96 2.64 -10.00
C ILE A 157 15.98 2.79 -8.83
N GLU A 158 14.88 2.05 -8.84
CA GLU A 158 13.85 2.07 -7.79
C GLU A 158 14.35 1.53 -6.44
N ALA A 159 15.33 0.61 -6.46
CA ALA A 159 15.93 0.05 -5.26
C ALA A 159 17.01 0.94 -4.62
N LEU A 160 17.35 2.07 -5.24
CA LEU A 160 18.33 3.01 -4.69
C LEU A 160 17.76 3.73 -3.47
N PRO A 161 18.59 4.02 -2.45
CA PRO A 161 18.16 4.87 -1.35
C PRO A 161 17.75 6.24 -1.87
N PRO A 162 16.70 6.87 -1.29
CA PRO A 162 16.25 8.20 -1.71
C PRO A 162 17.41 9.21 -1.56
N GLY A 163 17.87 9.77 -2.68
CA GLY A 163 19.01 10.67 -2.78
C GLY A 163 19.18 11.19 -4.21
N GLU A 164 19.75 12.40 -4.36
CA GLU A 164 19.57 13.33 -5.48
C GLU A 164 19.42 12.74 -6.89
N PRO A 165 18.45 13.23 -7.69
CA PRO A 165 18.34 12.88 -9.11
C PRO A 165 19.66 13.16 -9.82
N PRO A 166 19.99 12.42 -10.89
CA PRO A 166 21.23 12.62 -11.63
C PRO A 166 21.27 14.04 -12.18
N THR A 167 21.99 14.92 -11.49
CA THR A 167 22.27 16.27 -11.95
C THR A 167 23.31 16.16 -13.05
N LEU A 168 22.86 16.42 -14.28
CA LEU A 168 23.77 16.70 -15.39
C LEU A 168 24.41 18.07 -15.15
N PRO A 169 25.72 18.25 -15.38
CA PRO A 169 26.29 19.56 -15.65
C PRO A 169 25.79 20.10 -17.01
#